data_AF-A0A7C1XMX4-F1
#
_entry.id   AF-A0A7C1XMX4-F1
#
_cell.length_a   1.000
_cell.length_b   1.000
_cell.length_c   1.000
_cell.angle_alpha   90.00
_cell.angle_beta   90.00
_cell.angle_gamma   90.00
#
_symmetry.space_group_name_H-M   'P 1'
#
loop_
_entity.id
_entity.type
_entity.pdbx_description
1 polymer ?
#
loop_
_entity_poly.entity_id
_entity_poly.type
_entity_poly.pdbx_seq_one_letter_code
_entity_poly.pdbx_strand_id
1 'polypeptide(L)'
;MNYFTPIVIFLVLVLTACGGSSGGGSTSGSLPTSRPAGTVSGVAFDGVVSGGTVSIYDFGSGSKGASLGSGQTGNDGQFSIEIITPDKPILIEVEGGAYLEEASGLQVQIDPSKDQKLSAVQLYQSGQPLIVNTTFFTTLATGLAEYSVQAEGRSAADAIQAANQEISGWAGFDVIKTLPIDVTDPVNRTAVLTDQLRAGLVAAGISELTRQVSVDAGQPEHSTWNSIAFIQTAYDDIRADGVLNGLDATGMISLGSTVINADTYRATLAERILQFAEDSRNSTGLGFNEAL
;
A
#
# COMPACT_ATOMS: atom_id res chain seq x y z
N MET A 1 -1.71 -20.83 77.82
CA MET A 1 -1.44 -19.56 77.10
C MET A 1 -2.48 -19.46 75.99
N ASN A 2 -3.51 -18.62 76.16
CA ASN A 2 -3.84 -17.49 75.27
C ASN A 2 -3.23 -17.59 73.84
N TYR A 3 -3.93 -17.52 72.69
CA TYR A 3 -5.16 -16.81 72.33
C TYR A 3 -5.60 -17.19 70.89
N PHE A 4 -6.92 -17.04 70.62
CA PHE A 4 -7.56 -16.59 69.36
C PHE A 4 -7.69 -17.49 68.11
N THR A 5 -8.94 -17.92 67.87
CA THR A 5 -9.58 -18.23 66.57
C THR A 5 -9.87 -16.95 65.77
N PRO A 6 -10.07 -17.00 64.44
CA PRO A 6 -11.45 -16.93 63.90
C PRO A 6 -11.66 -17.82 62.64
N ILE A 7 -12.68 -18.67 62.56
CA ILE A 7 -14.04 -18.45 62.00
C ILE A 7 -14.06 -17.57 60.75
N VAL A 8 -14.28 -18.20 59.59
CA VAL A 8 -14.72 -17.54 58.34
C VAL A 8 -16.10 -18.07 57.98
N ILE A 9 -17.06 -17.16 57.97
CA ILE A 9 -18.49 -17.34 57.67
C ILE A 9 -18.70 -17.26 56.16
N PHE A 10 -19.39 -18.24 55.60
CA PHE A 10 -19.81 -18.30 54.20
C PHE A 10 -21.13 -17.53 54.05
N LEU A 11 -21.11 -16.39 53.35
CA LEU A 11 -22.28 -15.51 53.15
C LEU A 11 -22.80 -15.67 51.71
N VAL A 12 -23.97 -16.30 51.56
CA VAL A 12 -24.74 -16.35 50.32
C VAL A 12 -25.79 -15.26 50.37
N LEU A 13 -25.68 -14.25 49.51
CA LEU A 13 -26.66 -13.17 49.36
C LEU A 13 -27.50 -13.40 48.10
N VAL A 14 -28.75 -13.81 48.32
CA VAL A 14 -29.83 -13.80 47.32
C VAL A 14 -30.50 -12.43 47.41
N LEU A 15 -30.40 -11.62 46.35
CA LEU A 15 -31.16 -10.38 46.23
C LEU A 15 -32.34 -10.60 45.29
N THR A 16 -33.52 -10.81 45.89
CA THR A 16 -34.81 -10.57 45.28
C THR A 16 -35.11 -9.07 45.36
N ALA A 17 -35.21 -8.39 44.22
CA ALA A 17 -35.78 -7.05 44.14
C ALA A 17 -37.10 -7.12 43.36
N CYS A 18 -38.20 -6.91 44.07
CA CYS A 18 -39.51 -6.60 43.53
C CYS A 18 -39.79 -5.13 43.88
N GLY A 19 -40.14 -4.32 42.87
CA GLY A 19 -40.48 -2.92 43.05
C GLY A 19 -40.98 -2.32 41.74
N GLY A 20 -42.28 -2.39 41.49
CA GLY A 20 -42.93 -1.69 40.40
C GLY A 20 -43.18 -0.22 40.73
N SER A 21 -43.03 0.65 39.73
CA SER A 21 -43.71 1.93 39.66
C SER A 21 -43.83 2.38 38.21
N SER A 22 -45.08 2.60 37.81
CA SER A 22 -45.52 3.24 36.58
C SER A 22 -45.12 4.71 36.56
N GLY A 23 -44.39 5.13 35.53
CA GLY A 23 -44.09 6.53 35.26
C GLY A 23 -43.82 6.71 33.77
N GLY A 24 -44.86 7.11 33.03
CA GLY A 24 -44.74 7.51 31.63
C GLY A 24 -43.83 8.72 31.51
N GLY A 25 -42.66 8.51 30.94
CA GLY A 25 -41.73 9.55 30.54
C GLY A 25 -41.01 9.03 29.32
N SER A 26 -41.51 9.40 28.13
CA SER A 26 -40.85 9.19 26.85
C SER A 26 -39.53 9.96 26.85
N THR A 27 -38.51 9.39 27.46
CA THR A 27 -37.14 9.67 27.09
C THR A 27 -36.87 8.69 25.96
N SER A 28 -36.95 9.20 24.73
CA SER A 28 -36.38 8.53 23.57
C SER A 28 -34.91 8.30 23.90
N GLY A 29 -34.60 7.15 24.51
CA GLY A 29 -33.25 6.67 24.63
C GLY A 29 -32.78 6.54 23.20
N SER A 30 -32.04 7.55 22.74
CA SER A 30 -31.41 7.49 21.43
C SER A 30 -30.60 6.20 21.45
N LEU A 31 -31.03 5.22 20.65
CA LEU A 31 -30.17 4.10 20.29
C LEU A 31 -28.81 4.71 19.94
N PRO A 32 -27.67 4.14 20.41
CA PRO A 32 -26.37 4.67 20.07
C PRO A 32 -26.31 4.86 18.55
N THR A 33 -26.00 6.09 18.11
CA THR A 33 -26.00 6.44 16.69
C THR A 33 -25.10 5.45 15.96
N SER A 34 -25.62 4.76 14.94
CA SER A 34 -24.80 3.87 14.12
C SER A 34 -23.65 4.68 13.54
N ARG A 35 -22.44 4.13 13.63
CA ARG A 35 -21.25 4.79 13.08
C ARG A 35 -21.45 5.02 11.58
N PRO A 36 -21.16 6.24 11.06
CA PRO A 36 -21.28 6.48 9.63
C PRO A 36 -20.29 5.62 8.85
N ALA A 37 -20.76 5.07 7.74
CA ALA A 37 -19.91 4.40 6.76
C ALA A 37 -19.16 5.44 5.93
N GLY A 38 -17.90 5.15 5.58
CA GLY A 38 -17.15 5.94 4.60
C GLY A 38 -16.52 5.02 3.56
N THR A 39 -16.13 5.61 2.44
CA THR A 39 -15.62 4.87 1.28
C THR A 39 -14.12 5.10 1.12
N VAL A 40 -13.37 4.02 0.99
CA VAL A 40 -11.97 4.04 0.57
C VAL A 40 -11.91 3.61 -0.89
N SER A 41 -11.39 4.47 -1.74
CA SER A 41 -11.32 4.24 -3.19
C SER A 41 -9.95 4.60 -3.75
N GLY A 42 -9.61 4.09 -4.92
CA GLY A 42 -8.37 4.42 -5.61
C GLY A 42 -8.11 3.50 -6.78
N VAL A 43 -6.87 3.49 -7.25
CA VAL A 43 -6.39 2.59 -8.29
C VAL A 43 -5.20 1.77 -7.80
N ALA A 44 -5.17 0.50 -8.18
CA ALA A 44 -4.00 -0.34 -8.07
C ALA A 44 -3.22 -0.31 -9.40
N PHE A 45 -1.96 0.12 -9.34
CA PHE A 45 -1.18 0.40 -10.54
C PHE A 45 0.29 -0.01 -10.42
N ASP A 46 0.68 -0.87 -11.36
CA ASP A 46 2.03 -1.19 -11.82
C ASP A 46 1.90 -1.59 -13.31
N GLY A 47 1.12 -0.78 -14.04
CA GLY A 47 0.16 -1.25 -15.05
C GLY A 47 -1.23 -1.42 -14.45
N VAL A 48 -2.30 -1.44 -15.26
CA VAL A 48 -3.67 -1.54 -14.74
C VAL A 48 -3.89 -2.91 -14.09
N VAL A 49 -3.93 -2.95 -12.75
CA VAL A 49 -4.10 -4.21 -11.98
C VAL A 49 -5.58 -4.58 -11.94
N SER A 50 -5.97 -5.57 -12.72
CA SER A 50 -7.35 -6.05 -12.83
C SER A 50 -7.61 -7.31 -12.00
N GLY A 51 -8.78 -7.38 -11.36
CA GLY A 51 -9.22 -8.56 -10.59
C GLY A 51 -8.40 -8.85 -9.33
N GLY A 52 -7.63 -7.88 -8.83
CA GLY A 52 -6.90 -7.99 -7.57
C GLY A 52 -7.85 -7.90 -6.38
N THR A 53 -7.55 -8.63 -5.32
CA THR A 53 -8.28 -8.53 -4.05
C THR A 53 -7.73 -7.37 -3.26
N VAL A 54 -8.58 -6.40 -2.95
CA VAL A 54 -8.22 -5.23 -2.14
C VAL A 54 -8.71 -5.48 -0.72
N SER A 55 -7.83 -5.35 0.26
CA SER A 55 -8.14 -5.55 1.67
C SER A 55 -7.70 -4.36 2.50
N ILE A 56 -8.56 -3.93 3.42
CA ILE A 56 -8.31 -2.80 4.31
C ILE A 56 -8.17 -3.31 5.74
N TYR A 57 -7.07 -2.94 6.40
CA TYR A 57 -6.73 -3.36 7.75
C TYR A 57 -6.49 -2.16 8.67
N ASP A 58 -6.65 -2.38 9.97
CA ASP A 58 -6.14 -1.48 10.99
C ASP A 58 -4.60 -1.41 10.90
N PHE A 59 -4.03 -0.21 11.03
CA PHE A 59 -2.59 0.02 11.08
C PHE A 59 -2.17 0.81 12.34
N GLY A 60 -3.04 0.89 13.36
CA GLY A 60 -2.79 1.71 14.55
C GLY A 60 -1.51 1.37 15.33
N SER A 61 -1.00 0.14 15.20
CA SER A 61 0.25 -0.32 15.83
C SER A 61 1.48 -0.24 14.90
N GLY A 62 1.35 0.35 13.70
CA GLY A 62 2.42 0.36 12.70
C GLY A 62 2.69 -1.02 12.08
N SER A 63 1.67 -1.89 12.05
CA SER A 63 1.68 -3.21 11.42
C SER A 63 0.26 -3.60 11.08
N LYS A 64 0.09 -4.58 10.19
CA LYS A 64 -1.22 -5.12 9.80
C LYS A 64 -2.00 -5.64 11.02
N GLY A 65 -3.17 -5.05 11.24
CA GLY A 65 -4.11 -5.40 12.32
C GLY A 65 -5.39 -6.06 11.82
N ALA A 66 -6.51 -5.77 12.50
CA ALA A 66 -7.81 -6.36 12.18
C ALA A 66 -8.32 -5.91 10.80
N SER A 67 -8.98 -6.82 10.06
CA SER A 67 -9.64 -6.50 8.81
C SER A 67 -10.83 -5.56 9.04
N LEU A 68 -10.94 -4.54 8.20
CA LEU A 68 -11.97 -3.49 8.23
C LEU A 68 -12.93 -3.58 7.03
N GLY A 69 -12.48 -4.17 5.92
CA GLY A 69 -13.26 -4.34 4.70
C GLY A 69 -12.44 -4.97 3.58
N SER A 70 -13.11 -5.42 2.52
CA SER A 70 -12.46 -5.97 1.33
C SER A 70 -13.34 -5.77 0.09
N GLY A 71 -12.71 -5.77 -1.08
CA GLY A 71 -13.33 -5.66 -2.39
C GLY A 71 -12.38 -6.15 -3.48
N GLN A 72 -12.63 -5.76 -4.72
CA GLN A 72 -11.79 -6.11 -5.87
C GLN A 72 -11.50 -4.90 -6.75
N THR A 73 -10.39 -4.94 -7.47
CA THR A 73 -10.12 -3.99 -8.54
C THR A 73 -10.95 -4.35 -9.78
N GLY A 74 -11.46 -3.32 -10.45
CA GLY A 74 -12.11 -3.43 -11.76
C GLY A 74 -11.13 -3.67 -12.89
N ASN A 75 -11.64 -3.74 -14.12
CA ASN A 75 -10.82 -3.88 -15.33
C ASN A 75 -9.93 -2.66 -15.62
N ASP A 76 -10.26 -1.52 -15.00
CA ASP A 76 -9.54 -0.25 -15.03
C ASP A 76 -8.65 -0.05 -13.79
N GLY A 77 -8.50 -1.09 -12.96
CA GLY A 77 -7.71 -1.04 -11.72
C GLY A 77 -8.37 -0.27 -10.58
N GLN A 78 -9.54 0.33 -10.80
CA GLN A 78 -10.26 1.08 -9.78
C GLN A 78 -10.88 0.16 -8.73
N PHE A 79 -10.86 0.59 -7.47
CA PHE A 79 -11.59 -0.06 -6.38
C PHE A 79 -12.35 0.97 -5.54
N SER A 80 -13.40 0.52 -4.86
CA SER A 80 -14.20 1.32 -3.95
C SER A 80 -14.81 0.41 -2.88
N ILE A 81 -14.41 0.60 -1.63
CA ILE A 81 -14.77 -0.26 -0.49
C ILE A 81 -15.39 0.60 0.60
N GLU A 82 -16.58 0.22 1.04
CA GLU A 82 -17.22 0.81 2.22
C GLU A 82 -16.65 0.19 3.50
N ILE A 83 -16.27 1.03 4.46
CA ILE A 83 -15.83 0.61 5.79
C ILE A 83 -16.56 1.39 6.89
N ILE A 84 -16.72 0.75 8.05
CA ILE A 84 -17.36 1.34 9.24
C ILE A 84 -16.40 1.22 10.42
N THR A 85 -15.56 2.23 10.63
CA THR A 85 -14.53 2.25 11.68
C THR A 85 -14.36 3.67 12.24
N PRO A 86 -13.96 3.86 13.52
CA PRO A 86 -13.51 5.17 14.01
C PRO A 86 -12.28 5.66 13.25
N ASP A 87 -11.94 6.94 13.46
CA ASP A 87 -10.71 7.55 12.97
C ASP A 87 -9.51 6.70 13.39
N LYS A 88 -8.69 6.29 12.40
CA LYS A 88 -7.49 5.50 12.65
C LYS A 88 -6.56 5.46 11.43
N PRO A 89 -5.28 5.16 11.65
CA PRO A 89 -4.40 4.63 10.61
C PRO A 89 -4.98 3.35 10.00
N ILE A 90 -4.99 3.29 8.67
CA ILE A 90 -5.38 2.10 7.91
C ILE A 90 -4.25 1.69 6.95
N LEU A 91 -4.20 0.39 6.67
CA LEU A 91 -3.38 -0.23 5.63
C LEU A 91 -4.31 -0.75 4.54
N ILE A 92 -4.01 -0.44 3.29
CA ILE A 92 -4.64 -0.99 2.10
C ILE A 92 -3.63 -1.91 1.44
N GLU A 93 -4.02 -3.14 1.12
CA GLU A 93 -3.21 -4.08 0.34
C GLU A 93 -3.99 -4.60 -0.85
N VAL A 94 -3.29 -4.79 -1.96
CA VAL A 94 -3.81 -5.41 -3.18
C VAL A 94 -2.97 -6.63 -3.49
N GLU A 95 -3.60 -7.79 -3.42
CA GLU A 95 -3.00 -9.11 -3.67
C GLU A 95 -3.76 -9.83 -4.79
N GLY A 96 -3.06 -10.66 -5.56
CA GLY A 96 -3.68 -11.34 -6.71
C GLY A 96 -4.01 -10.40 -7.87
N GLY A 97 -4.77 -10.91 -8.84
CA GLY A 97 -5.08 -10.16 -10.05
C GLY A 97 -3.90 -10.10 -11.03
N ALA A 98 -4.12 -9.38 -12.12
CA ALA A 98 -3.25 -9.37 -13.29
C ALA A 98 -2.98 -7.96 -13.80
N TYR A 99 -1.77 -7.73 -14.31
CA TYR A 99 -1.41 -6.51 -15.03
C TYR A 99 -0.54 -6.86 -16.25
N LEU A 100 -0.37 -5.88 -17.14
CA LEU A 100 0.57 -5.98 -18.27
C LEU A 100 1.85 -5.26 -17.89
N GLU A 101 2.99 -5.93 -18.04
CA GLU A 101 4.32 -5.32 -17.96
C GLU A 101 4.52 -4.38 -19.15
N GLU A 102 4.66 -3.09 -18.92
CA GLU A 102 4.68 -2.07 -19.98
C GLU A 102 5.79 -2.32 -21.00
N ALA A 103 6.97 -2.77 -20.56
CA ALA A 103 8.14 -2.96 -21.42
C ALA A 103 8.02 -4.19 -22.35
N SER A 104 7.33 -5.24 -21.91
CA SER A 104 7.22 -6.49 -22.70
C SER A 104 5.82 -6.72 -23.29
N GLY A 105 4.80 -6.10 -22.70
CA GLY A 105 3.38 -6.38 -22.91
C GLY A 105 2.93 -7.76 -22.47
N LEU A 106 3.73 -8.46 -21.67
CA LEU A 106 3.35 -9.75 -21.11
C LEU A 106 2.42 -9.54 -19.91
N GLN A 107 1.39 -10.37 -19.81
CA GLN A 107 0.54 -10.41 -18.65
C GLN A 107 1.22 -11.20 -17.53
N VAL A 108 1.26 -10.62 -16.34
CA VAL A 108 1.80 -11.22 -15.13
C VAL A 108 0.77 -11.14 -14.01
N GLN A 109 0.93 -11.97 -12.99
CA GLN A 109 0.07 -11.99 -11.81
C GLN A 109 0.83 -11.42 -10.61
N ILE A 110 0.10 -10.73 -9.73
CA ILE A 110 0.57 -10.52 -8.36
C ILE A 110 0.40 -11.86 -7.64
N ASP A 111 1.50 -12.50 -7.23
CA ASP A 111 1.49 -13.85 -6.65
C ASP A 111 1.52 -13.81 -5.11
N PRO A 112 0.36 -13.98 -4.42
CA PRO A 112 0.32 -13.88 -2.96
C PRO A 112 1.11 -15.01 -2.27
N SER A 113 1.40 -16.11 -2.97
CA SER A 113 2.22 -17.19 -2.41
C SER A 113 3.70 -16.81 -2.25
N LYS A 114 4.12 -15.71 -2.90
CA LYS A 114 5.44 -15.08 -2.79
C LYS A 114 5.39 -13.78 -1.96
N ASP A 115 4.32 -13.58 -1.20
CA ASP A 115 4.05 -12.35 -0.43
C ASP A 115 3.98 -11.08 -1.29
N GLN A 116 3.70 -11.22 -2.59
CA GLN A 116 3.60 -10.08 -3.50
C GLN A 116 2.30 -9.30 -3.28
N LYS A 117 2.42 -7.98 -3.13
CA LYS A 117 1.29 -7.07 -2.95
C LYS A 117 1.62 -5.61 -3.31
N LEU A 118 0.63 -4.81 -3.66
CA LEU A 118 0.76 -3.35 -3.62
C LEU A 118 0.14 -2.83 -2.32
N SER A 119 0.81 -1.90 -1.65
CA SER A 119 0.36 -1.40 -0.35
C SER A 119 0.23 0.12 -0.31
N ALA A 120 -0.61 0.62 0.59
CA ALA A 120 -0.63 2.03 0.97
C ALA A 120 -1.11 2.19 2.42
N VAL A 121 -0.59 3.19 3.11
CA VAL A 121 -1.03 3.55 4.47
C VAL A 121 -1.54 4.99 4.52
N GLN A 122 -2.65 5.20 5.23
CA GLN A 122 -3.28 6.52 5.33
C GLN A 122 -4.10 6.70 6.61
N LEU A 123 -4.36 7.96 6.99
CA LEU A 123 -5.25 8.31 8.09
C LEU A 123 -6.69 8.38 7.60
N TYR A 124 -7.52 7.48 8.10
CA TYR A 124 -8.95 7.47 7.82
C TYR A 124 -9.72 8.29 8.84
N GLN A 125 -10.72 9.05 8.38
CA GLN A 125 -11.68 9.79 9.19
C GLN A 125 -13.07 9.18 9.03
N SER A 126 -13.73 8.87 10.15
CA SER A 126 -14.99 8.13 10.19
C SER A 126 -16.07 8.81 9.36
N GLY A 127 -16.64 8.07 8.41
CA GLY A 127 -17.71 8.56 7.54
C GLY A 127 -17.26 9.49 6.41
N GLN A 128 -15.96 9.76 6.27
CA GLN A 128 -15.45 10.57 5.16
C GLN A 128 -14.95 9.68 4.01
N PRO A 129 -15.10 10.12 2.75
CA PRO A 129 -14.45 9.47 1.62
C PRO A 129 -12.93 9.67 1.69
N LEU A 130 -12.20 8.64 1.30
CA LEU A 130 -10.74 8.64 1.26
C LEU A 130 -10.27 8.07 -0.09
N ILE A 131 -9.47 8.86 -0.82
CA ILE A 131 -8.87 8.44 -2.10
C ILE A 131 -7.38 8.14 -1.87
N VAL A 132 -6.96 6.91 -2.15
CA VAL A 132 -5.57 6.44 -1.99
C VAL A 132 -5.24 5.42 -3.09
N ASN A 133 -4.20 5.70 -3.87
CA ASN A 133 -3.71 4.76 -4.89
C ASN A 133 -2.68 3.78 -4.28
N THR A 134 -2.67 2.53 -4.75
CA THR A 134 -1.67 1.52 -4.38
C THR A 134 -0.71 1.31 -5.55
N THR A 135 0.54 1.73 -5.38
CA THR A 135 1.57 1.85 -6.41
C THR A 135 2.93 1.45 -5.82
N PHE A 136 3.99 1.45 -6.64
CA PHE A 136 5.38 1.35 -6.15
C PHE A 136 5.66 2.33 -4.99
N PHE A 137 5.35 3.62 -5.18
CA PHE A 137 5.67 4.65 -4.20
C PHE A 137 4.89 4.51 -2.89
N THR A 138 3.60 4.20 -2.96
CA THR A 138 2.80 4.03 -1.74
C THR A 138 3.16 2.72 -1.01
N THR A 139 3.69 1.73 -1.72
CA THR A 139 4.25 0.52 -1.12
C THR A 139 5.55 0.84 -0.37
N LEU A 140 6.45 1.65 -0.95
CA LEU A 140 7.64 2.14 -0.24
C LEU A 140 7.30 2.99 0.99
N ALA A 141 6.33 3.90 0.87
CA ALA A 141 5.87 4.71 1.99
C ALA A 141 5.30 3.84 3.12
N THR A 142 4.67 2.70 2.78
CA THR A 142 4.22 1.71 3.76
C THR A 142 5.39 1.09 4.51
N GLY A 143 6.41 0.62 3.79
CA GLY A 143 7.62 0.04 4.41
C GLY A 143 8.35 1.03 5.34
N LEU A 144 8.49 2.28 4.90
CA LEU A 144 9.12 3.35 5.69
C LEU A 144 8.28 3.73 6.93
N ALA A 145 6.95 3.74 6.82
CA ALA A 145 6.07 3.98 7.95
C ALA A 145 6.16 2.84 8.98
N GLU A 146 6.23 1.58 8.53
CA GLU A 146 6.45 0.44 9.41
C GLU A 146 7.78 0.56 10.15
N TYR A 147 8.89 0.81 9.43
CA TYR A 147 10.20 1.05 10.04
C TYR A 147 10.15 2.16 11.10
N SER A 148 9.54 3.30 10.76
CA SER A 148 9.43 4.46 11.67
C SER A 148 8.68 4.13 12.96
N VAL A 149 7.66 3.27 12.90
CA VAL A 149 6.95 2.84 14.12
C VAL A 149 7.75 1.81 14.89
N GLN A 150 8.27 0.77 14.21
CA GLN A 150 8.88 -0.39 14.88
C GLN A 150 10.28 -0.11 15.40
N ALA A 151 11.11 0.60 14.62
CA ALA A 151 12.50 0.86 14.95
C ALA A 151 12.70 2.20 15.67
N GLU A 152 11.94 3.24 15.29
CA GLU A 152 12.09 4.58 15.88
C GLU A 152 11.06 4.91 16.97
N GLY A 153 10.03 4.08 17.14
CA GLY A 153 8.99 4.28 18.15
C GLY A 153 8.05 5.46 17.87
N ARG A 154 7.94 5.91 16.61
CA ARG A 154 7.00 6.97 16.23
C ARG A 154 5.56 6.49 16.37
N SER A 155 4.63 7.43 16.54
CA SER A 155 3.21 7.11 16.41
C SER A 155 2.91 6.71 14.96
N ALA A 156 1.96 5.79 14.75
CA ALA A 156 1.55 5.40 13.40
C ALA A 156 1.05 6.60 12.58
N ALA A 157 0.43 7.59 13.22
CA ALA A 157 -0.04 8.79 12.53
C ALA A 157 1.11 9.65 12.00
N ASP A 158 2.13 9.90 12.83
CA ASP A 158 3.30 10.69 12.44
C ASP A 158 4.16 9.95 11.42
N ALA A 159 4.32 8.63 11.59
CA ALA A 159 5.05 7.77 10.67
C ALA A 159 4.43 7.78 9.25
N ILE A 160 3.11 7.62 9.15
CA ILE A 160 2.40 7.69 7.86
C ILE A 160 2.59 9.05 7.19
N GLN A 161 2.43 10.14 7.93
CA GLN A 161 2.56 11.49 7.36
C GLN A 161 3.99 11.74 6.88
N ALA A 162 4.98 11.40 7.70
CA ALA A 162 6.39 11.59 7.36
C ALA A 162 6.80 10.73 6.16
N ALA A 163 6.44 9.44 6.14
CA ALA A 163 6.79 8.54 5.05
C ALA A 163 6.17 8.96 3.72
N ASN A 164 4.88 9.33 3.71
CA ASN A 164 4.22 9.82 2.50
C ASN A 164 4.83 11.13 2.00
N GLN A 165 5.23 12.04 2.90
CA GLN A 165 5.91 13.28 2.53
C GLN A 165 7.31 13.04 1.97
N GLU A 166 8.08 12.14 2.58
CA GLU A 166 9.42 11.80 2.15
C GLU A 166 9.42 11.15 0.77
N ILE A 167 8.56 10.15 0.56
CA ILE A 167 8.44 9.48 -0.74
C ILE A 167 7.86 10.41 -1.80
N SER A 168 6.93 11.32 -1.45
CA SER A 168 6.47 12.36 -2.39
C SER A 168 7.59 13.34 -2.78
N GLY A 169 8.44 13.72 -1.81
CA GLY A 169 9.60 14.56 -2.05
C GLY A 169 10.63 13.89 -2.96
N TRP A 170 10.83 12.59 -2.81
CA TRP A 170 11.69 11.79 -3.69
C TRP A 170 11.09 11.62 -5.09
N ALA A 171 9.79 11.31 -5.19
CA ALA A 171 9.09 11.13 -6.47
C ALA A 171 8.94 12.45 -7.26
N GLY A 172 8.92 13.60 -6.57
CA GLY A 172 8.68 14.91 -7.16
C GLY A 172 7.21 15.22 -7.42
N PHE A 173 6.28 14.42 -6.89
CA PHE A 173 4.83 14.60 -6.98
C PHE A 173 4.10 13.97 -5.78
N ASP A 174 2.81 14.25 -5.61
CA ASP A 174 2.00 13.68 -4.52
C ASP A 174 1.68 12.20 -4.82
N VAL A 175 2.39 11.27 -4.19
CA VAL A 175 2.25 9.82 -4.48
C VAL A 175 0.94 9.22 -4.00
N ILE A 176 0.18 9.93 -3.14
CA ILE A 176 -1.09 9.44 -2.60
C ILE A 176 -2.23 9.75 -3.57
N LYS A 177 -2.26 10.98 -4.11
CA LYS A 177 -3.37 11.48 -4.93
C LYS A 177 -3.11 11.44 -6.41
N THR A 178 -1.85 11.40 -6.84
CA THR A 178 -1.51 11.35 -8.26
C THR A 178 -1.98 10.02 -8.81
N LEU A 179 -2.94 10.07 -9.74
CA LEU A 179 -3.46 8.91 -10.45
C LEU A 179 -2.47 8.56 -11.57
N PRO A 180 -1.78 7.42 -11.52
CA PRO A 180 -0.91 7.00 -12.60
C PRO A 180 -1.75 6.73 -13.85
N ILE A 181 -1.16 6.96 -15.03
CA ILE A 181 -1.79 6.62 -16.30
C ILE A 181 -0.95 5.59 -17.05
N ASP A 182 -1.63 4.74 -17.80
CA ASP A 182 -0.98 3.74 -18.65
C ASP A 182 -0.28 4.42 -19.83
N VAL A 183 1.04 4.42 -19.80
CA VAL A 183 1.90 5.03 -20.82
C VAL A 183 1.92 4.23 -22.13
N THR A 184 1.36 3.02 -22.14
CA THR A 184 1.21 2.19 -23.34
C THR A 184 -0.10 2.46 -24.09
N ASP A 185 -1.06 3.16 -23.47
CA ASP A 185 -2.34 3.50 -24.09
C ASP A 185 -2.22 4.80 -24.93
N PRO A 186 -2.48 4.75 -26.25
CA PRO A 186 -2.46 5.95 -27.10
C PRO A 186 -3.49 7.02 -26.73
N VAL A 187 -4.52 6.70 -25.95
CA VAL A 187 -5.46 7.69 -25.39
C VAL A 187 -4.74 8.68 -24.46
N ASN A 188 -3.65 8.25 -23.82
CA ASN A 188 -2.88 9.07 -22.88
C ASN A 188 -1.79 9.92 -23.56
N ARG A 189 -1.82 10.04 -24.91
CA ARG A 189 -0.87 10.85 -25.68
C ARG A 189 -0.96 12.33 -25.31
N THR A 190 0.19 12.94 -25.04
CA THR A 190 0.31 14.38 -24.72
C THR A 190 1.71 14.91 -25.04
N ALA A 191 1.83 16.23 -25.16
CA ALA A 191 3.11 16.92 -25.38
C ALA A 191 3.72 17.48 -24.08
N VAL A 192 3.09 17.23 -22.92
CA VAL A 192 3.50 17.76 -21.63
C VAL A 192 3.66 16.61 -20.64
N LEU A 193 4.83 16.56 -19.98
CA LEU A 193 5.07 15.65 -18.88
C LEU A 193 4.28 16.10 -17.64
N THR A 194 3.21 15.39 -17.32
CA THR A 194 2.41 15.60 -16.10
C THR A 194 2.85 14.66 -14.97
N ASP A 195 2.44 14.94 -13.73
CA ASP A 195 2.75 14.05 -12.60
C ASP A 195 2.11 12.66 -12.78
N GLN A 196 0.92 12.58 -13.38
CA GLN A 196 0.28 11.30 -13.71
C GLN A 196 1.14 10.46 -14.67
N LEU A 197 1.74 11.12 -15.67
CA LEU A 197 2.65 10.47 -16.60
C LEU A 197 3.97 10.09 -15.94
N ARG A 198 4.52 10.93 -15.06
CA ARG A 198 5.73 10.59 -14.30
C ARG A 198 5.51 9.30 -13.51
N ALA A 199 4.37 9.18 -12.83
CA ALA A 199 4.02 7.96 -12.11
C ALA A 199 3.93 6.73 -13.05
N GLY A 200 3.30 6.87 -14.22
CA GLY A 200 3.21 5.80 -15.23
C GLY A 200 4.56 5.42 -15.85
N LEU A 201 5.41 6.40 -16.16
CA LEU A 201 6.76 6.19 -16.70
C LEU A 201 7.68 5.50 -15.69
N VAL A 202 7.51 5.76 -14.39
CA VAL A 202 8.24 5.03 -13.34
C VAL A 202 7.86 3.55 -13.33
N ALA A 203 6.56 3.21 -13.38
CA ALA A 203 6.11 1.82 -13.48
C ALA A 203 6.72 1.14 -14.72
N ALA A 204 6.66 1.81 -15.87
CA ALA A 204 7.26 1.30 -17.10
C ALA A 204 8.79 1.18 -17.05
N GLY A 205 9.47 2.06 -16.32
CA GLY A 205 10.91 1.96 -16.06
C GLY A 205 11.27 0.78 -15.13
N ILE A 206 10.42 0.46 -14.16
CA ILE A 206 10.54 -0.75 -13.34
C ILE A 206 10.33 -2.00 -14.20
N SER A 207 9.34 -1.96 -15.09
CA SER A 207 9.12 -3.01 -16.10
C SER A 207 10.37 -3.21 -16.94
N GLU A 208 10.94 -2.14 -17.50
CA GLU A 208 12.16 -2.24 -18.30
C GLU A 208 13.38 -2.74 -17.50
N LEU A 209 13.49 -2.35 -16.21
CA LEU A 209 14.52 -2.86 -15.31
C LEU A 209 14.41 -4.37 -15.13
N THR A 210 13.22 -4.89 -14.83
CA THR A 210 13.02 -6.31 -14.54
C THR A 210 13.00 -7.18 -15.80
N ARG A 211 12.63 -6.60 -16.95
CA ARG A 211 12.87 -7.17 -18.28
C ARG A 211 14.36 -7.41 -18.49
N GLN A 212 15.20 -6.41 -18.24
CA GLN A 212 16.65 -6.53 -18.41
C GLN A 212 17.26 -7.56 -17.45
N VAL A 213 16.80 -7.61 -16.19
CA VAL A 213 17.20 -8.67 -15.24
C VAL A 213 16.93 -10.06 -15.80
N SER A 214 15.75 -10.27 -16.39
CA SER A 214 15.38 -11.55 -17.00
C SER A 214 16.28 -11.90 -18.19
N VAL A 215 16.56 -10.93 -19.05
CA VAL A 215 17.44 -11.08 -20.22
C VAL A 215 18.87 -11.43 -19.79
N ASP A 216 19.43 -10.73 -18.82
CA ASP A 216 20.79 -10.94 -18.34
C ASP A 216 20.96 -12.33 -17.70
N ALA A 217 19.90 -12.84 -17.07
CA ALA A 217 19.84 -14.19 -16.52
C ALA A 217 19.53 -15.29 -17.55
N GLY A 218 19.31 -14.94 -18.82
CA GLY A 218 18.94 -15.88 -19.89
C GLY A 218 17.58 -16.55 -19.67
N GLN A 219 16.65 -15.87 -18.99
CA GLN A 219 15.30 -16.34 -18.71
C GLN A 219 14.27 -15.62 -19.60
N PRO A 220 13.07 -16.20 -19.79
CA PRO A 220 11.95 -15.48 -20.42
C PRO A 220 11.63 -14.21 -19.64
N GLU A 221 11.40 -13.11 -20.37
CA GLU A 221 11.05 -11.79 -19.81
C GLU A 221 9.90 -11.88 -18.80
N HIS A 222 10.06 -11.22 -17.65
CA HIS A 222 9.05 -11.10 -16.59
C HIS A 222 8.48 -12.42 -16.03
N SER A 223 9.13 -13.55 -16.28
CA SER A 223 8.68 -14.86 -15.79
C SER A 223 8.96 -15.04 -14.30
N THR A 224 10.18 -14.71 -13.88
CA THR A 224 10.64 -14.85 -12.49
C THR A 224 10.79 -13.50 -11.81
N TRP A 225 11.35 -12.52 -12.53
CA TRP A 225 11.56 -11.16 -12.06
C TRP A 225 10.64 -10.24 -12.83
N ASN A 226 9.58 -9.79 -12.16
CA ASN A 226 8.59 -8.86 -12.67
C ASN A 226 8.58 -7.60 -11.79
N SER A 227 7.86 -6.57 -12.21
CA SER A 227 7.83 -5.27 -11.54
C SER A 227 7.41 -5.40 -10.08
N ILE A 228 6.38 -6.19 -9.79
CA ILE A 228 5.94 -6.45 -8.41
C ILE A 228 7.03 -7.12 -7.55
N ALA A 229 7.86 -8.02 -8.10
CA ALA A 229 8.98 -8.61 -7.37
C ALA A 229 10.05 -7.57 -7.00
N PHE A 230 10.31 -6.60 -7.89
CA PHE A 230 11.18 -5.46 -7.58
C PHE A 230 10.55 -4.55 -6.52
N ILE A 231 9.24 -4.29 -6.59
CA ILE A 231 8.52 -3.51 -5.59
C ILE A 231 8.59 -4.17 -4.21
N GLN A 232 8.44 -5.49 -4.10
CA GLN A 232 8.59 -6.20 -2.83
C GLN A 232 10.02 -6.10 -2.29
N THR A 233 11.01 -6.28 -3.16
CA THR A 233 12.43 -6.12 -2.81
C THR A 233 12.70 -4.73 -2.22
N ALA A 234 12.17 -3.69 -2.87
CA ALA A 234 12.34 -2.31 -2.42
C ALA A 234 11.59 -2.04 -1.10
N TYR A 235 10.43 -2.66 -0.90
CA TYR A 235 9.68 -2.62 0.35
C TYR A 235 10.46 -3.27 1.50
N ASP A 236 11.03 -4.46 1.28
CA ASP A 236 11.78 -5.19 2.30
C ASP A 236 13.07 -4.45 2.71
N ASP A 237 13.75 -3.81 1.75
CA ASP A 237 14.91 -2.94 1.95
C ASP A 237 14.56 -1.74 2.84
N ILE A 238 13.64 -0.87 2.39
CA ILE A 238 13.30 0.35 3.14
C ILE A 238 12.68 0.05 4.50
N ARG A 239 11.99 -1.09 4.65
CA ARG A 239 11.41 -1.52 5.92
C ARG A 239 12.47 -2.02 6.91
N ALA A 240 13.61 -2.50 6.42
CA ALA A 240 14.66 -3.05 7.27
C ALA A 240 15.39 -1.95 8.07
N ASP A 241 15.74 -0.84 7.43
CA ASP A 241 16.54 0.22 8.06
C ASP A 241 16.12 1.66 7.71
N GLY A 242 15.02 1.83 6.98
CA GLY A 242 14.53 3.14 6.54
C GLY A 242 15.26 3.71 5.32
N VAL A 243 16.17 2.95 4.69
CA VAL A 243 17.00 3.42 3.58
C VAL A 243 16.93 2.44 2.41
N LEU A 244 16.81 2.98 1.20
CA LEU A 244 16.92 2.18 -0.04
C LEU A 244 18.39 1.96 -0.41
N ASN A 245 19.04 1.00 0.24
CA ASN A 245 20.46 0.71 0.06
C ASN A 245 20.76 -0.72 -0.43
N GLY A 246 19.73 -1.53 -0.65
CA GLY A 246 19.82 -2.91 -1.09
C GLY A 246 20.09 -3.91 0.04
N LEU A 247 19.72 -3.57 1.28
CA LEU A 247 19.89 -4.43 2.44
C LEU A 247 18.54 -4.72 3.09
N ASP A 248 18.13 -5.99 3.10
CA ASP A 248 17.00 -6.43 3.92
C ASP A 248 17.49 -6.98 5.28
N ALA A 249 16.57 -7.50 6.08
CA ALA A 249 16.88 -8.11 7.36
C ALA A 249 17.83 -9.33 7.28
N THR A 250 18.01 -9.92 6.09
CA THR A 250 18.87 -11.08 5.81
C THR A 250 20.22 -10.71 5.18
N GLY A 251 20.34 -9.51 4.62
CA GLY A 251 21.57 -8.97 4.06
C GLY A 251 21.35 -8.36 2.67
N MET A 252 22.36 -8.47 1.81
CA MET A 252 22.31 -7.90 0.46
C MET A 252 21.24 -8.56 -0.41
N ILE A 253 20.43 -7.74 -1.05
CA ILE A 253 19.36 -8.21 -1.94
C ILE A 253 19.87 -8.29 -3.39
N SER A 254 19.41 -9.31 -4.11
CA SER A 254 19.66 -9.46 -5.55
C SER A 254 18.39 -9.87 -6.28
N LEU A 255 18.18 -9.32 -7.48
CA LEU A 255 17.23 -9.85 -8.45
C LEU A 255 18.01 -10.55 -9.56
N GLY A 256 17.97 -11.89 -9.57
CA GLY A 256 18.79 -12.68 -10.47
C GLY A 256 20.28 -12.45 -10.19
N SER A 257 21.05 -12.06 -11.21
CA SER A 257 22.45 -11.65 -11.05
C SER A 257 22.63 -10.16 -10.72
N THR A 258 21.55 -9.38 -10.69
CA THR A 258 21.60 -7.94 -10.43
C THR A 258 21.54 -7.69 -8.93
N VAL A 259 22.66 -7.22 -8.37
CA VAL A 259 22.72 -6.77 -6.98
C VAL A 259 21.96 -5.45 -6.87
N ILE A 260 21.02 -5.39 -5.92
CA ILE A 260 20.26 -4.18 -5.63
C ILE A 260 21.09 -3.30 -4.70
N ASN A 261 21.12 -2.01 -4.97
CA ASN A 261 21.80 -1.02 -4.15
C ASN A 261 21.17 0.38 -4.35
N ALA A 262 21.69 1.39 -3.65
CA ALA A 262 21.21 2.75 -3.74
C ALA A 262 21.27 3.37 -5.16
N ASP A 263 22.18 2.93 -6.03
CA ASP A 263 22.24 3.39 -7.41
C ASP A 263 21.21 2.67 -8.29
N THR A 264 20.82 1.44 -7.95
CA THR A 264 19.72 0.72 -8.62
C THR A 264 18.42 1.53 -8.56
N TYR A 265 18.04 2.02 -7.38
CA TYR A 265 16.81 2.81 -7.20
C TYR A 265 16.88 4.23 -7.78
N ARG A 266 18.08 4.71 -8.11
CA ARG A 266 18.32 6.08 -8.59
C ARG A 266 18.76 6.06 -10.04
N ALA A 267 20.06 5.96 -10.27
CA ALA A 267 20.65 6.09 -11.60
C ALA A 267 20.15 4.99 -12.55
N THR A 268 20.16 3.72 -12.12
CA THR A 268 19.72 2.62 -12.98
C THR A 268 18.24 2.71 -13.30
N LEU A 269 17.37 2.97 -12.31
CA LEU A 269 15.94 3.14 -12.58
C LEU A 269 15.69 4.33 -13.52
N ALA A 270 16.36 5.47 -13.32
CA ALA A 270 16.25 6.62 -14.22
C ALA A 270 16.69 6.28 -15.66
N GLU A 271 17.78 5.53 -15.83
CA GLU A 271 18.22 5.04 -17.15
C GLU A 271 17.16 4.14 -17.80
N ARG A 272 16.48 3.28 -17.02
CA ARG A 272 15.42 2.39 -17.54
C ARG A 272 14.15 3.16 -17.89
N ILE A 273 13.80 4.21 -17.14
CA ILE A 273 12.71 5.12 -17.49
C ILE A 273 13.01 5.81 -18.84
N LEU A 274 14.23 6.32 -19.03
CA LEU A 274 14.64 6.96 -20.28
C LEU A 274 14.70 5.96 -21.45
N GLN A 275 15.12 4.73 -21.18
CA GLN A 275 15.09 3.67 -22.18
C GLN A 275 13.66 3.33 -22.62
N PHE A 276 12.73 3.22 -21.67
CA PHE A 276 11.31 2.99 -22.00
C PHE A 276 10.69 4.19 -22.73
N ALA A 277 11.08 5.42 -22.40
CA ALA A 277 10.57 6.60 -23.08
C ALA A 277 10.84 6.58 -24.61
N GLU A 278 11.91 5.93 -25.04
CA GLU A 278 12.25 5.73 -26.45
C GLU A 278 11.71 4.39 -27.04
N ASP A 279 11.06 3.56 -26.22
CA ASP A 279 10.53 2.28 -26.65
C ASP A 279 9.26 2.45 -27.52
N SER A 280 9.11 1.55 -28.50
CA SER A 280 7.92 1.49 -29.36
C SER A 280 6.59 1.30 -28.63
N ARG A 281 6.62 0.78 -27.39
CA ARG A 281 5.45 0.60 -26.52
C ARG A 281 5.07 1.86 -25.74
N ASN A 282 5.92 2.88 -25.70
CA ASN A 282 5.53 4.18 -25.18
C ASN A 282 4.61 4.89 -26.20
N SER A 283 3.33 4.97 -25.87
CA SER A 283 2.31 5.59 -26.71
C SER A 283 2.06 7.06 -26.37
N THR A 284 2.70 7.60 -25.33
CA THR A 284 2.47 8.97 -24.83
C THR A 284 2.93 10.05 -25.80
N GLY A 285 3.88 9.73 -26.68
CA GLY A 285 4.50 10.69 -27.59
C GLY A 285 5.57 11.57 -26.97
N LEU A 286 5.90 11.37 -25.68
CA LEU A 286 7.05 11.98 -25.02
C LEU A 286 8.30 11.11 -25.26
N GLY A 287 9.39 11.72 -25.72
CA GLY A 287 10.68 11.05 -25.87
C GLY A 287 11.67 11.52 -24.81
N PHE A 288 12.95 11.25 -25.04
CA PHE A 288 14.05 11.56 -24.13
C PHE A 288 14.11 13.04 -23.71
N ASN A 289 13.88 13.97 -24.64
CA ASN A 289 14.02 15.40 -24.35
C ASN A 289 12.90 15.95 -23.46
N GLU A 290 11.74 15.28 -23.45
CA GLU A 290 10.59 15.66 -22.64
C GLU A 290 10.51 14.91 -21.31
N ALA A 291 11.32 13.84 -21.15
CA ALA A 291 11.40 13.01 -19.95
C ALA A 291 12.46 13.46 -18.92
N LEU A 292 13.23 14.52 -19.22
CA LEU A 292 14.23 15.13 -18.34
C LEU A 292 13.66 16.21 -17.42
#